data_AF-A0A6L9SFY0-F1
#
_entry.id   AF-A0A6L9SFY0-F1
#
_cell.length_a   1.000
_cell.length_b   1.000
_cell.length_c   1.000
_cell.angle_alpha   90.00
_cell.angle_beta   90.00
_cell.angle_gamma   90.00
#
_symmetry.space_group_name_H-M   'P 1'
#
loop_
_entity.id
_entity.type
_entity.pdbx_description
1 polymer ?
#
loop_
_entity_poly.entity_id
_entity_poly.type
_entity_poly.pdbx_seq_one_letter_code
_entity_poly.pdbx_strand_id
1 'polypeptide(L)'
;MTITMSRIETQPYPASNSDADGVLGTLHDTLDTVSELDPDLLHSDTLAGHAIVTLAGAARAAVTALGTASGTALREASGVVVVRDLVAAVSLLELAVSRRGGPSDPRALEQIARRANTAYGRLLLAAPSATKSGVPCR
;
A
#
# COMPACT_ATOMS: atom_id res chain seq x y z
N MET A 1 12.33 -35.40 27.51
CA MET A 1 12.62 -34.80 26.19
C MET A 1 11.31 -34.26 25.66
N THR A 2 11.13 -32.94 25.65
CA THR A 2 9.85 -32.30 25.30
C THR A 2 10.10 -31.46 24.04
N ILE A 3 9.49 -31.86 22.93
CA ILE A 3 9.58 -31.16 21.65
C ILE A 3 8.52 -30.05 21.68
N THR A 4 8.95 -28.81 21.89
CA THR A 4 8.11 -27.64 21.76
C THR A 4 7.88 -27.39 20.27
N MET A 5 6.68 -27.69 19.79
CA MET A 5 6.25 -27.26 18.46
C MET A 5 5.94 -25.77 18.53
N SER A 6 6.82 -24.94 17.95
CA SER A 6 6.56 -23.53 17.71
C SER A 6 5.37 -23.42 16.77
N ARG A 7 4.19 -23.18 17.36
CA ARG A 7 2.98 -22.77 16.65
C ARG A 7 3.35 -21.52 15.87
N ILE A 8 3.40 -21.64 14.55
CA ILE A 8 3.44 -20.49 13.65
C ILE A 8 2.14 -19.74 13.89
N GLU A 9 2.19 -18.74 14.77
CA GLU A 9 1.16 -17.71 14.83
C GLU A 9 1.21 -17.01 13.49
N THR A 10 0.30 -17.45 12.62
CA THR A 10 -0.02 -16.74 11.39
C THR A 10 -0.53 -15.39 11.87
N GLN A 11 0.35 -14.39 11.75
CA GLN A 11 0.08 -12.99 12.04
C GLN A 11 -1.32 -12.64 11.52
N PRO A 12 -2.18 -11.98 12.32
CA PRO A 12 -3.54 -11.72 11.92
C PRO A 12 -3.49 -10.74 10.74
N TYR A 13 -3.67 -11.25 9.51
CA TYR A 13 -4.19 -10.43 8.44
C TYR A 13 -5.58 -9.98 8.93
N PRO A 14 -5.80 -8.69 9.26
CA PRO A 14 -7.13 -8.28 9.63
C PRO A 14 -8.06 -8.52 8.44
N ALA A 15 -9.32 -8.77 8.79
CA ALA A 15 -10.46 -9.18 8.00
C ALA A 15 -10.41 -8.89 6.50
N SER A 16 -11.00 -9.81 5.74
CA SER A 16 -11.43 -9.68 4.35
C SER A 16 -12.14 -8.34 4.08
N ASN A 17 -11.39 -7.27 3.89
CA ASN A 17 -11.90 -5.95 3.56
C ASN A 17 -12.14 -5.91 2.05
N SER A 18 -13.27 -6.48 1.64
CA SER A 18 -13.74 -6.54 0.24
C SER A 18 -14.23 -5.18 -0.27
N ASP A 19 -13.85 -4.11 0.42
CA ASP A 19 -14.39 -2.76 0.30
C ASP A 19 -13.25 -1.73 0.18
N ALA A 20 -13.59 -0.53 -0.26
CA ALA A 20 -12.63 0.57 -0.45
C ALA A 20 -11.84 0.91 0.82
N ASP A 21 -12.41 0.66 2.01
CA ASP A 21 -11.75 0.86 3.30
C ASP A 21 -10.54 -0.08 3.50
N GLY A 22 -10.59 -1.29 2.93
CA GLY A 22 -9.45 -2.21 2.94
C GLY A 22 -8.28 -1.73 2.10
N VAL A 23 -8.59 -1.16 0.94
CA VAL A 23 -7.59 -0.56 0.06
C VAL A 23 -6.98 0.68 0.73
N LEU A 24 -7.80 1.51 1.39
CA LEU A 24 -7.31 2.66 2.15
C LEU A 24 -6.39 2.27 3.30
N GLY A 25 -6.73 1.24 4.07
CA GLY A 25 -5.87 0.74 5.16
C GLY A 25 -4.46 0.39 4.66
N THR A 26 -4.35 -0.43 3.61
CA THR A 26 -3.06 -0.79 3.01
C THR A 26 -2.28 0.42 2.50
N LEU A 27 -2.98 1.41 1.95
CA LEU A 27 -2.35 2.63 1.41
C LEU A 27 -1.86 3.56 2.53
N HIS A 28 -2.57 3.64 3.65
CA HIS A 28 -2.13 4.36 4.84
C HIS A 28 -0.89 3.72 5.46
N ASP A 29 -0.88 2.38 5.61
CA ASP A 29 0.29 1.64 6.08
C ASP A 29 1.51 1.85 5.16
N THR A 30 1.26 1.95 3.85
CA THR A 30 2.29 2.29 2.86
C THR A 30 2.85 3.69 3.08
N LEU A 31 1.98 4.70 3.25
CA LEU A 31 2.42 6.08 3.47
C LEU A 31 3.25 6.21 4.75
N ASP A 32 2.85 5.52 5.81
CA ASP A 32 3.60 5.46 7.07
C ASP A 32 4.99 4.86 6.85
N THR A 33 5.06 3.68 6.21
CA THR A 33 6.32 3.01 5.87
C THR A 33 7.23 3.90 5.04
N VAL A 34 6.70 4.53 3.98
CA VAL A 34 7.45 5.37 3.06
C VAL A 34 8.00 6.62 3.73
N SER A 35 7.31 7.15 4.76
CA SER A 35 7.78 8.32 5.51
C SER A 35 9.06 8.08 6.30
N GLU A 36 9.35 6.81 6.63
CA GLU A 36 10.56 6.40 7.35
C GLU A 36 11.73 6.03 6.41
N LEU A 37 11.50 5.97 5.10
CA LEU A 37 12.50 5.53 4.12
C LEU A 37 13.29 6.70 3.52
N ASP A 38 14.55 6.42 3.18
CA ASP A 38 15.38 7.35 2.43
C ASP A 38 14.79 7.56 1.02
N PRO A 39 14.51 8.82 0.60
CA PRO A 39 13.94 9.12 -0.72
C PRO A 39 14.78 8.61 -1.89
N ASP A 40 16.09 8.41 -1.72
CA ASP A 40 16.94 7.85 -2.77
C ASP A 40 16.58 6.39 -3.09
N LEU A 41 16.06 5.65 -2.12
CA LEU A 41 15.57 4.27 -2.30
C LEU A 41 14.23 4.21 -3.03
N LEU A 42 13.54 5.34 -3.22
CA LEU A 42 12.15 5.39 -3.71
C LEU A 42 12.05 5.74 -5.19
N HIS A 43 13.17 5.90 -5.89
CA HIS A 43 13.17 6.16 -7.33
C HIS A 43 12.38 5.09 -8.10
N SER A 44 11.68 5.49 -9.16
CA SER A 44 10.79 4.58 -9.89
C SER A 44 11.47 3.38 -10.54
N ASP A 45 12.80 3.39 -10.65
CA ASP A 45 13.63 2.28 -11.15
C ASP A 45 14.04 1.29 -10.04
N THR A 46 13.79 1.60 -8.77
CA THR A 46 14.03 0.69 -7.65
C THR A 46 12.83 -0.22 -7.42
N LEU A 47 13.04 -1.34 -6.72
CA LEU A 47 11.97 -2.26 -6.37
C LEU A 47 10.93 -1.59 -5.43
N ALA A 48 11.40 -0.74 -4.52
CA ALA A 48 10.54 0.04 -3.62
C ALA A 48 9.74 1.10 -4.38
N GLY A 49 10.37 1.87 -5.29
CA GLY A 49 9.66 2.85 -6.11
C GLY A 49 8.63 2.21 -7.04
N HIS A 50 8.94 1.07 -7.67
CA HIS A 50 7.96 0.30 -8.44
C HIS A 50 6.78 -0.19 -7.60
N ALA A 51 7.02 -0.61 -6.36
CA ALA A 51 5.95 -0.98 -5.44
C ALA A 51 5.03 0.22 -5.14
N ILE A 52 5.61 1.41 -4.89
CA ILE A 52 4.85 2.64 -4.63
C ILE A 52 4.04 3.08 -5.85
N VAL A 53 4.62 3.03 -7.06
CA VAL A 53 3.89 3.31 -8.31
C VAL A 53 2.71 2.33 -8.49
N THR A 54 2.92 1.06 -8.17
CA THR A 54 1.86 0.03 -8.23
C THR A 54 0.75 0.34 -7.22
N LEU A 55 1.09 0.81 -6.02
CA LEU A 55 0.13 1.21 -4.98
C LEU A 55 -0.66 2.47 -5.37
N ALA A 56 0.00 3.47 -5.96
CA ALA A 56 -0.68 4.64 -6.52
C ALA A 56 -1.64 4.26 -7.66
N GLY A 57 -1.26 3.28 -8.49
CA GLY A 57 -2.14 2.70 -9.51
C GLY A 57 -3.35 1.98 -8.91
N ALA A 58 -3.16 1.23 -7.81
CA ALA A 58 -4.25 0.56 -7.10
C ALA A 58 -5.24 1.57 -6.50
N ALA A 59 -4.75 2.65 -5.88
CA ALA A 59 -5.58 3.73 -5.36
C ALA A 59 -6.47 4.35 -6.47
N ARG A 60 -5.88 4.65 -7.63
CA ARG A 60 -6.61 5.17 -8.81
C ARG A 60 -7.64 4.19 -9.37
N ALA A 61 -7.30 2.91 -9.41
CA ALA A 61 -8.23 1.88 -9.83
C ALA A 61 -9.42 1.80 -8.87
N ALA A 62 -9.19 1.96 -7.56
CA ALA A 62 -10.25 2.01 -6.56
C ALA A 62 -11.13 3.26 -6.71
N VAL A 63 -10.55 4.44 -6.96
CA VAL A 63 -11.28 5.67 -7.29
C VAL A 63 -12.21 5.46 -8.50
N THR A 64 -11.72 4.79 -9.54
CA THR A 64 -12.50 4.45 -10.73
C THR A 64 -13.62 3.46 -10.42
N ALA A 65 -13.33 2.43 -9.61
CA ALA A 65 -14.32 1.43 -9.17
C ALA A 65 -15.42 2.03 -8.27
N LEU A 66 -15.15 3.17 -7.65
CA LEU A 66 -16.14 3.99 -6.93
C LEU A 66 -16.91 4.96 -7.84
N GLY A 67 -16.65 4.94 -9.15
CA GLY A 67 -17.35 5.76 -10.15
C GLY A 67 -16.86 7.21 -10.23
N THR A 68 -15.64 7.48 -9.75
CA THR A 68 -15.04 8.83 -9.77
C THR A 68 -13.81 8.89 -10.68
N ALA A 69 -13.47 10.07 -11.18
CA ALA A 69 -12.33 10.24 -12.08
C ALA A 69 -11.00 10.06 -11.34
N SER A 70 -10.14 9.16 -11.83
CA SER A 70 -8.90 8.72 -11.17
C SER A 70 -7.70 9.68 -11.27
N GLY A 71 -7.83 10.79 -11.99
CA GLY A 71 -6.72 11.71 -12.28
C GLY A 71 -5.65 11.12 -13.22
N THR A 72 -4.53 11.82 -13.38
CA THR A 72 -3.42 11.44 -14.27
C THR A 72 -2.42 10.53 -13.59
N ALA A 73 -2.01 9.44 -14.24
CA ALA A 73 -0.98 8.53 -13.76
C ALA A 73 0.43 9.03 -14.08
N LEU A 74 1.33 8.99 -13.11
CA LEU A 74 2.77 9.15 -13.34
C LEU A 74 3.37 7.82 -13.84
N ARG A 75 4.24 7.89 -14.84
CA ARG A 75 4.88 6.69 -15.45
C ARG A 75 6.30 6.46 -14.93
N GLU A 76 7.08 7.52 -14.74
CA GLU A 76 8.49 7.48 -14.31
C GLU A 76 8.82 8.77 -13.56
N ALA A 77 9.42 8.67 -12.36
CA ALA A 77 9.74 9.86 -11.58
C ALA A 77 10.78 9.61 -10.47
N SER A 78 11.42 10.69 -10.00
CA SER A 78 12.24 10.71 -8.78
C SER A 78 11.44 10.22 -7.57
N GLY A 79 12.11 9.64 -6.57
CA GLY A 79 11.46 9.11 -5.36
C GLY A 79 10.48 10.07 -4.70
N VAL A 80 10.85 11.36 -4.59
CA VAL A 80 9.95 12.40 -4.03
C VAL A 80 8.65 12.56 -4.85
N VAL A 81 8.75 12.46 -6.18
CA VAL A 81 7.59 12.58 -7.06
C VAL A 81 6.72 11.33 -6.99
N VAL A 82 7.33 10.14 -6.84
CA VAL A 82 6.63 8.87 -6.63
C VAL A 82 5.83 8.87 -5.33
N VAL A 83 6.41 9.36 -4.22
CA VAL A 83 5.69 9.50 -2.94
C VAL A 83 4.57 10.52 -3.05
N ARG A 84 4.83 11.68 -3.68
CA ARG A 84 3.81 12.72 -3.88
C ARG A 84 2.64 12.22 -4.73
N ASP A 85 2.91 11.38 -5.73
CA ASP A 85 1.89 10.74 -6.54
C ASP A 85 0.99 9.82 -5.71
N LEU A 86 1.61 8.99 -4.86
CA LEU A 86 0.90 8.11 -3.95
C LEU A 86 -0.01 8.93 -3.03
N VAL A 87 0.51 9.97 -2.37
CA VAL A 87 -0.29 10.85 -1.49
C VAL A 87 -1.50 11.43 -2.24
N ALA A 88 -1.29 11.96 -3.44
CA ALA A 88 -2.38 12.51 -4.25
C ALA A 88 -3.43 11.45 -4.60
N ALA A 89 -3.02 10.24 -4.97
CA ALA A 89 -3.92 9.15 -5.29
C ALA A 89 -4.72 8.65 -4.07
N VAL A 90 -4.10 8.61 -2.88
CA VAL A 90 -4.77 8.28 -1.62
C VAL A 90 -5.80 9.34 -1.25
N SER A 91 -5.46 10.63 -1.30
CA SER A 91 -6.43 11.70 -1.01
C SER A 91 -7.63 11.69 -1.97
N LEU A 92 -7.42 11.34 -3.24
CA LEU A 92 -8.53 11.14 -4.19
C LEU A 92 -9.42 9.96 -3.81
N LEU A 93 -8.83 8.86 -3.35
CA LEU A 93 -9.58 7.70 -2.86
C LEU A 93 -10.39 8.03 -1.61
N GLU A 94 -9.79 8.71 -0.63
CA GLU A 94 -10.49 9.18 0.58
C GLU A 94 -11.68 10.07 0.23
N LEU A 95 -11.48 10.99 -0.73
CA LEU A 95 -12.55 11.86 -1.22
C LEU A 95 -13.67 11.06 -1.91
N ALA A 96 -13.31 10.07 -2.73
CA ALA A 96 -14.26 9.20 -3.42
C ALA A 96 -15.07 8.35 -2.43
N VAL A 97 -14.43 7.82 -1.40
CA VAL A 97 -15.09 7.09 -0.30
C VAL A 97 -16.02 8.00 0.48
N SER A 98 -15.57 9.22 0.80
CA SER A 98 -16.38 10.22 1.53
C SER A 98 -17.62 10.69 0.74
N ARG A 99 -17.57 10.63 -0.60
CA ARG A 99 -18.66 11.02 -1.51
C ARG A 99 -19.48 9.84 -2.01
N ARG A 100 -19.27 8.65 -1.45
CA ARG A 100 -19.88 7.40 -1.92
C ARG A 100 -21.41 7.49 -1.88
N GLY A 101 -22.01 7.58 -3.06
CA GLY A 101 -23.47 7.53 -3.27
C GLY A 101 -23.89 6.75 -4.52
N GLY A 102 -22.92 6.18 -5.26
CA GLY A 102 -23.13 5.47 -6.52
C GLY A 102 -22.79 3.96 -6.45
N PRO A 103 -23.13 3.20 -7.50
CA PRO A 103 -22.85 1.77 -7.56
C PRO A 103 -21.33 1.53 -7.55
N SER A 104 -20.87 0.75 -6.57
CA SER A 104 -19.49 0.29 -6.48
C SER A 104 -19.40 -1.13 -7.03
N ASP A 105 -18.31 -1.49 -7.72
CA ASP A 105 -18.05 -2.89 -8.09
C ASP A 105 -17.21 -3.59 -6.98
N PRO A 106 -17.83 -4.44 -6.13
CA PRO A 106 -17.13 -5.07 -5.02
C PRO A 106 -16.06 -6.07 -5.48
N ARG A 107 -16.23 -6.72 -6.64
CA ARG A 107 -15.23 -7.68 -7.16
C ARG A 107 -14.00 -6.96 -7.67
N ALA A 108 -14.18 -5.79 -8.29
CA ALA A 108 -13.07 -4.93 -8.68
C ALA A 108 -12.27 -4.48 -7.46
N LEU A 109 -12.95 -4.01 -6.41
CA LEU A 109 -12.30 -3.57 -5.16
C LEU A 109 -11.53 -4.71 -4.48
N GLU A 110 -12.09 -5.92 -4.42
CA GLU A 110 -11.39 -7.09 -3.86
C GLU A 110 -10.11 -7.45 -4.65
N GLN A 111 -10.17 -7.39 -5.99
CA GLN A 111 -8.99 -7.64 -6.83
C GLN A 111 -7.93 -6.55 -6.67
N ILE A 112 -8.35 -5.29 -6.54
CA ILE A 112 -7.46 -4.14 -6.29
C ILE A 112 -6.79 -4.28 -4.92
N ALA A 113 -7.53 -4.64 -3.87
CA ALA A 113 -7.00 -4.86 -2.53
C ALA A 113 -5.93 -5.97 -2.53
N ARG A 114 -6.18 -7.10 -3.19
CA ARG A 114 -5.17 -8.17 -3.33
C ARG A 114 -3.89 -7.69 -4.00
N ARG A 115 -4.00 -6.88 -5.06
CA ARG A 115 -2.84 -6.31 -5.75
C ARG A 115 -2.10 -5.30 -4.88
N ALA A 116 -2.81 -4.43 -4.17
CA ALA A 116 -2.24 -3.47 -3.23
C ALA A 116 -1.47 -4.19 -2.11
N ASN A 117 -2.06 -5.23 -1.49
CA ASN A 117 -1.39 -6.02 -0.46
C ASN A 117 -0.12 -6.72 -0.98
N THR A 118 -0.15 -7.23 -2.21
CA THR A 118 1.04 -7.83 -2.83
C THR A 118 2.14 -6.79 -3.08
N ALA A 119 1.77 -5.59 -3.53
CA ALA A 119 2.71 -4.51 -3.75
C ALA A 119 3.30 -3.98 -2.43
N TYR A 120 2.48 -3.84 -1.39
CA TYR A 120 2.92 -3.47 -0.05
C TYR A 120 3.89 -4.52 0.54
N GLY A 121 3.60 -5.82 0.39
CA GLY A 121 4.53 -6.87 0.78
C GLY A 121 5.88 -6.79 0.05
N ARG A 122 5.88 -6.38 -1.24
CA ARG A 122 7.13 -6.14 -1.98
C ARG A 122 7.88 -4.92 -1.49
N LEU A 123 7.18 -3.85 -1.11
CA LEU A 123 7.79 -2.66 -0.51
C LEU A 123 8.53 -3.03 0.78
N LEU A 124 7.88 -3.80 1.67
CA LEU A 124 8.48 -4.26 2.92
C LEU A 124 9.71 -5.15 2.71
N LEU A 125 9.75 -5.93 1.63
CA LEU A 125 10.93 -6.74 1.27
C LEU A 125 12.04 -5.89 0.65
N ALA A 126 11.69 -4.87 -0.14
CA ALA A 126 12.63 -4.01 -0.85
C ALA A 126 13.35 -3.03 0.08
N ALA A 127 12.60 -2.54 1.05
CA ALA A 127 13.05 -1.63 2.07
C ALA A 127 12.74 -2.33 3.40
N PRO A 128 13.63 -3.24 3.86
CA PRO A 128 13.53 -3.75 5.21
C PRO A 128 13.64 -2.51 6.08
N SER A 129 12.50 -2.07 6.61
CA SER A 129 12.47 -1.08 7.66
C SER A 129 13.52 -1.51 8.67
N ALA A 130 14.26 -0.54 9.20
CA ALA A 130 15.05 -0.76 10.39
C ALA A 130 14.06 -1.21 11.48
N THR A 131 13.71 -2.50 11.49
CA THR A 131 12.92 -3.15 12.52
C THR A 131 13.79 -3.03 13.74
N LYS A 132 13.59 -1.94 14.48
CA LYS A 132 14.02 -1.70 15.84
C LYS A 132 15.36 -2.38 16.11
N SER A 133 16.45 -1.71 15.79
CA SER A 133 17.78 -2.06 16.32
C SER A 133 17.78 -1.88 17.85
N GLY A 134 17.02 -2.72 18.55
CA GLY A 134 17.32 -3.17 19.88
C GLY A 134 18.34 -4.28 19.75
N VAL A 135 19.57 -3.91 19.37
CA VAL A 135 20.75 -4.71 19.69
C VAL A 135 21.05 -4.39 21.15
N PRO A 136 20.74 -5.24 22.14
CA PRO A 136 21.38 -5.10 23.43
C PRO A 136 22.85 -5.43 23.22
N CYS A 137 23.69 -4.41 23.18
CA CYS A 137 25.10 -4.59 23.48
C CYS A 137 25.19 -5.09 24.93
N ARG A 138 25.45 -6.39 25.10
CA ARG A 138 26.20 -6.95 26.22
C ARG A 138 26.66 -8.37 25.93
#